data_AF-A0A3P7YCV3-F1
#
_entry.id   AF-A0A3P7YCV3-F1
#
_cell.length_a   1.000
_cell.length_b   1.000
_cell.length_c   1.000
_cell.angle_alpha   90.00
_cell.angle_beta   90.00
_cell.angle_gamma   90.00
#
_symmetry.space_group_name_H-M   'P 1'
#
loop_
_entity.id
_entity.type
_entity.pdbx_description
1 polymer ?
#
loop_
_entity_poly.entity_id
_entity_poly.type
_entity_poly.pdbx_seq_one_letter_code
_entity_poly.pdbx_strand_id
1 'polypeptide(L)' 'MRTLAVNLLLLSVVIVSWAEIRVNFCVLRCKDNHMREMDNEWSTDFTLPLLNLLRTTGNETAAYLKAKLICE' A
#
# COMPACT_ATOMS: atom_id res chain seq x y z
N MET A 1 13.72 31.33 -17.33
CA MET A 1 14.28 30.00 -16.96
C MET A 1 13.84 29.51 -15.58
N ARG A 2 13.83 30.35 -14.53
CA ARG A 2 13.42 29.93 -13.16
C ARG A 2 11.98 29.40 -13.04
N THR A 3 11.00 30.01 -13.70
CA THR A 3 9.58 29.63 -13.62
C THR A 3 9.27 28.28 -14.28
N LEU A 4 10.01 27.91 -15.33
CA LEU A 4 9.86 26.62 -16.01
C LEU A 4 10.33 25.46 -15.15
N ALA A 5 11.42 25.65 -14.39
CA ALA A 5 11.95 24.64 -13.47
C ALA A 5 10.96 24.35 -12.32
N VAL A 6 10.31 25.39 -11.78
CA VAL A 6 9.30 25.24 -10.70
C VAL A 6 8.07 24.48 -11.20
N ASN A 7 7.57 24.80 -12.39
CA ASN A 7 6.43 24.09 -12.99
C ASN A 7 6.75 22.63 -13.30
N LEU A 8 7.97 22.33 -13.76
CA LEU A 8 8.42 20.96 -14.01
C LEU A 8 8.54 20.16 -12.72
N LEU A 9 9.05 20.77 -11.64
CA LEU A 9 9.12 20.15 -10.31
C LEU A 9 7.72 19.87 -9.76
N LEU A 10 6.78 20.81 -9.87
CA LEU A 10 5.39 20.60 -9.46
C LEU A 10 4.71 19.49 -10.25
N LEU A 11 4.90 19.44 -11.57
CA LEU A 11 4.41 18.35 -12.42
C LEU A 11 5.01 17.00 -12.00
N SER A 12 6.30 16.95 -11.70
CA SER A 12 6.95 15.70 -11.25
C SER A 12 6.42 15.23 -9.89
N VAL A 13 6.17 16.14 -8.95
CA VAL A 13 5.59 15.81 -7.63
C VAL A 13 4.14 15.30 -7.77
N VAL A 14 3.34 15.90 -8.66
CA VAL A 14 1.99 15.44 -8.97
C VAL A 14 2.01 14.06 -9.65
N ILE A 15 2.93 13.81 -10.58
CA ILE A 15 3.03 12.49 -11.23
C ILE A 15 3.47 11.41 -10.22
N VAL A 16 4.42 11.72 -9.34
CA VAL A 16 4.90 10.80 -8.29
C VAL A 16 3.80 10.51 -7.26
N SER A 17 3.02 11.50 -6.84
CA SER A 17 1.92 11.27 -5.90
C SER A 17 0.77 10.45 -6.50
N TRP A 18 0.54 10.56 -7.81
CA TRP A 18 -0.42 9.71 -8.51
C TRP A 18 0.08 8.29 -8.76
N ALA A 19 1.40 8.09 -8.70
CA ALA A 19 2.05 6.79 -8.72
C ALA A 19 2.11 6.12 -7.33
N GLU A 20 1.64 6.79 -6.27
CA GLU A 20 1.46 6.16 -4.96
C GLU A 20 0.45 5.02 -5.10
N ILE A 21 1.02 3.82 -5.15
CA ILE A 21 0.44 2.51 -4.87
C ILE A 21 -1.09 2.54 -4.91
N ARG A 22 -1.66 2.41 -6.12
CA ARG A 22 -3.09 2.14 -6.29
C ARG A 22 -3.38 0.75 -5.74
N VAL A 23 -3.46 0.62 -4.42
CA VAL A 23 -3.87 -0.63 -3.75
C VAL A 23 -5.27 -0.97 -4.25
N ASN A 24 -5.43 -2.18 -4.79
CA ASN A 24 -6.69 -2.62 -5.37
C ASN A 24 -7.82 -2.54 -4.32
N PHE A 25 -8.96 -1.96 -4.72
CA PHE A 25 -10.12 -1.77 -3.83
C PHE A 25 -10.66 -3.09 -3.25
N CYS A 26 -10.56 -4.21 -3.97
CA CYS A 26 -10.94 -5.52 -3.46
C CYS A 26 -10.05 -5.95 -2.28
N VAL A 27 -8.74 -5.69 -2.35
CA VAL A 27 -7.80 -5.99 -1.27
C VAL A 27 -8.10 -5.13 -0.05
N LEU A 28 -8.45 -3.86 -0.25
CA LEU A 28 -8.87 -2.96 0.85
C LEU A 28 -10.15 -3.44 1.53
N ARG A 29 -11.18 -3.79 0.75
CA ARG A 29 -12.45 -4.33 1.28
C ARG A 29 -12.24 -5.66 2.00
N CYS A 30 -11.41 -6.54 1.46
CA CYS A 30 -11.06 -7.80 2.10
C CYS A 30 -10.39 -7.56 3.46
N LYS A 31 -9.38 -6.67 3.51
CA LYS A 31 -8.75 -6.26 4.77
C LYS A 31 -9.81 -5.79 5.77
N ASP A 32 -10.70 -4.87 5.39
CA ASP A 32 -11.74 -4.36 6.29
C ASP A 32 -12.69 -5.48 6.79
N ASN A 33 -13.08 -6.43 5.94
CA ASN A 33 -13.88 -7.58 6.35
C ASN A 33 -13.14 -8.49 7.33
N HIS A 34 -11.86 -8.77 7.06
CA HIS A 34 -11.03 -9.60 7.91
C HIS A 34 -10.82 -8.96 9.29
N MET A 35 -10.65 -7.63 9.36
CA MET A 35 -10.57 -6.92 10.64
C MET A 35 -11.87 -7.00 11.42
N ARG A 36 -13.02 -6.90 10.72
CA ARG A 36 -14.35 -6.98 11.32
C ARG A 36 -14.67 -8.37 11.85
N GLU A 37 -14.27 -9.43 11.14
CA GLU A 37 -14.49 -10.81 11.57
C GLU A 37 -13.66 -11.17 12.81
N MET A 38 -12.46 -10.61 12.92
CA MET A 38 -11.55 -10.83 14.05
C MET A 38 -11.78 -9.88 15.23
N ASP A 39 -12.78 -8.99 15.14
CA ASP A 39 -13.08 -7.93 16.13
C ASP A 39 -11.83 -7.12 16.56
N ASN A 40 -10.90 -6.89 15.62
CA ASN A 40 -9.61 -6.28 15.88
C ASN A 40 -9.11 -5.50 14.66
N GLU A 41 -8.97 -4.18 14.80
CA GLU A 41 -8.44 -3.26 13.77
C GLU A 41 -6.98 -3.51 13.39
N TRP A 42 -6.29 -4.40 14.12
CA TRP A 42 -4.94 -4.89 13.82
C TRP A 42 -4.85 -6.40 14.00
N SER A 43 -5.78 -7.17 13.40
CA SER A 43 -5.62 -8.62 13.21
C SER A 43 -4.16 -8.96 12.91
N THR A 44 -3.53 -9.62 13.87
CA THR A 44 -2.15 -10.09 13.77
C THR A 44 -2.03 -11.05 12.59
N ASP A 45 -3.07 -11.82 12.28
CA ASP A 45 -3.08 -12.79 11.18
C ASP A 45 -3.00 -12.12 9.81
N PHE A 46 -3.55 -10.90 9.69
CA PHE A 46 -3.42 -10.09 8.49
C PHE A 46 -2.13 -9.27 8.47
N THR A 47 -1.79 -8.63 9.59
CA THR A 47 -0.75 -7.59 9.64
C THR A 47 0.66 -8.14 9.87
N LEU A 48 0.85 -9.19 10.70
CA LEU A 48 2.18 -9.77 10.95
C LEU A 48 2.87 -10.28 9.69
N PRO A 49 2.20 -11.03 8.78
CA PRO A 49 2.87 -11.50 7.57
C PRO A 49 3.41 -10.36 6.72
N LEU A 50 2.66 -9.26 6.61
CA LEU A 50 3.06 -8.09 5.83
C LEU A 50 4.20 -7.33 6.51
N LEU A 51 4.10 -7.08 7.82
CA LEU A 51 5.13 -6.40 8.59
C LEU A 51 6.44 -7.19 8.62
N ASN A 52 6.38 -8.52 8.76
CA ASN A 52 7.57 -9.37 8.72
C ASN A 52 8.23 -9.32 7.35
N LEU A 53 7.46 -9.33 6.27
CA LEU A 53 7.97 -9.25 4.91
C LEU A 53 8.64 -7.88 4.66
N LEU A 54 7.99 -6.79 5.06
CA LEU A 54 8.52 -5.44 4.93
C LEU A 54 9.79 -5.27 5.76
N ARG A 55 9.82 -5.76 7.00
CA ARG A 55 11.00 -5.68 7.87
C ARG A 55 12.19 -6.46 7.32
N THR A 56 11.94 -7.62 6.71
CA THR A 56 13.02 -8.51 6.23
C THR A 56 13.53 -8.13 4.84
N THR A 57 12.65 -7.64 3.96
CA THR A 57 12.98 -7.42 2.55
C THR A 57 12.94 -5.95 2.11
N GLY A 58 12.26 -5.07 2.86
CA GLY A 58 11.95 -3.71 2.43
C GLY A 58 11.09 -3.64 1.16
N ASN A 59 10.52 -4.75 0.69
CA ASN A 59 9.86 -4.84 -0.59
C ASN A 59 8.33 -4.68 -0.46
N GLU A 60 7.87 -3.46 -0.72
CA GLU A 60 6.45 -3.09 -0.69
C GLU A 60 5.61 -3.83 -1.74
N THR A 61 6.18 -4.14 -2.90
CA THR A 61 5.47 -4.88 -3.96
C THR A 61 5.20 -6.32 -3.50
N ALA A 62 6.17 -6.96 -2.85
CA ALA A 62 6.01 -8.29 -2.31
C ALA A 62 4.97 -8.30 -1.16
N ALA A 63 4.92 -7.25 -0.35
CA ALA A 63 3.91 -7.09 0.71
C ALA A 63 2.51 -6.94 0.11
N TYR A 64 2.36 -6.13 -0.94
CA TYR A 64 1.11 -6.02 -1.68
C TYR A 64 0.65 -7.36 -2.28
N LEU A 65 1.55 -8.11 -2.91
CA LEU A 65 1.22 -9.43 -3.46
C LEU A 65 0.81 -10.41 -2.36
N LYS A 66 1.45 -10.35 -1.19
CA LYS A 66 1.05 -11.17 -0.03
C LYS A 66 -0.32 -10.79 0.49
N ALA A 67 -0.64 -9.50 0.58
CA ALA A 67 -1.97 -9.02 0.95
C ALA A 67 -3.04 -9.48 -0.04
N LYS A 68 -2.71 -9.47 -1.34
CA LYS A 68 -3.59 -10.00 -2.39
C LYS A 68 -3.87 -11.50 -2.20
N LEU A 69 -2.86 -12.31 -1.89
CA LEU A 69 -3.01 -13.74 -1.63
C LEU A 69 -3.82 -14.08 -0.37
N ILE A 70 -3.83 -13.21 0.64
CA ILE A 70 -4.69 -13.39 1.82
C ILE A 70 -6.17 -13.15 1.46
N CYS A 71 -6.41 -12.42 0.39
CA CYS A 71 -7.71 -11.93 -0.04
C CYS A 71 -8.32 -12.65 -1.26
N GLU A 72 -7.63 -13.65 -1.81
CA GLU A 72 -8.06 -14.52 -2.91
C GLU A 72 -8.28 -15.94 -2.39
#